data_AF-M1S113-F1
#
_entry.id   AF-M1S113-F1
#
_cell.length_a   1.000
_cell.length_b   1.000
_cell.length_c   1.000
_cell.angle_alpha   90.00
_cell.angle_beta   90.00
_cell.angle_gamma   90.00
#
_symmetry.space_group_name_H-M   'P 1'
#
loop_
_entity.id
_entity.type
_entity.pdbx_description
1 polymer ?
#
loop_
_entity_poly.entity_id
_entity_poly.type
_entity_poly.pdbx_seq_one_letter_code
_entity_poly.pdbx_strand_id
1 'polypeptide(L)'
;MAMDEYLWMVILGFIIAFILAFSVGANDVANSFGTAVGSGVVTLRQACILASIFETTGSVLLGAKVGETIRKGIIDVNLYNETVETLMAGEVSAMVGSAVWQLIASFLRLPISGTHCIVGSTIGFSLVAIGTKGVQWMELVKIVASWFISPLLSGFMSGLLFVLIRIFILKRKTLFPMASGHSQYSMLLP
;
A
#
# COMPACT_ATOMS: atom_id res chain seq x y z
N MET A 1 23.49 13.58 26.31
CA MET A 1 22.72 13.32 27.54
C MET A 1 21.23 13.09 27.26
N ALA A 2 20.57 13.85 26.37
CA ALA A 2 19.17 13.53 25.97
C ALA A 2 19.04 12.35 24.98
N MET A 3 20.07 12.09 24.15
CA MET A 3 20.01 11.02 23.13
C MET A 3 20.01 9.60 23.73
N ASP A 4 20.71 9.39 24.84
CA ASP A 4 20.80 8.08 25.50
C ASP A 4 19.47 7.67 26.15
N GLU A 5 18.71 8.65 26.66
CA GLU A 5 17.42 8.43 27.33
C GLU A 5 16.32 7.98 26.35
N TYR A 6 16.40 8.37 25.08
CA TYR A 6 15.42 8.04 24.05
C TYR A 6 15.89 7.00 23.03
N LEU A 7 17.14 6.56 23.13
CA LEU A 7 17.72 5.57 22.21
C LEU A 7 16.90 4.27 22.19
N TRP A 8 16.38 3.82 23.34
CA TRP A 8 15.56 2.62 23.42
C TRP A 8 14.26 2.75 22.60
N MET A 9 13.62 3.94 22.59
CA MET A 9 12.43 4.18 21.77
C MET A 9 12.75 4.15 20.28
N VAL A 10 13.92 4.65 19.88
CA VAL A 10 14.36 4.59 18.48
C VAL A 10 14.62 3.15 18.06
N ILE A 11 15.32 2.36 18.89
CA ILE A 11 15.57 0.93 18.61
C ILE A 11 14.25 0.17 18.51
N LEU A 12 13.35 0.36 19.47
CA LEU A 12 12.03 -0.27 19.46
C LEU A 12 11.21 0.18 18.25
N GLY A 13 11.19 1.48 17.96
CA GLY A 13 10.55 2.04 16.78
C GLY A 13 11.06 1.45 15.48
N PHE A 14 12.37 1.18 15.35
CA PHE A 14 12.94 0.53 14.18
C PHE A 14 12.47 -0.94 14.04
N ILE A 15 12.42 -1.68 15.15
CA ILE A 15 11.89 -3.04 15.16
C ILE A 15 10.42 -3.06 14.74
N ILE A 16 9.60 -2.15 15.29
CA ILE A 16 8.19 -2.03 14.93
C ILE A 16 8.02 -1.60 13.47
N ALA A 17 8.83 -0.65 12.98
CA ALA A 17 8.80 -0.22 11.59
C ALA A 17 9.10 -1.37 10.63
N PHE A 18 10.03 -2.27 10.99
CA PHE A 18 10.31 -3.48 10.22
C PHE A 18 9.10 -4.42 10.18
N ILE A 19 8.43 -4.63 11.31
CA ILE A 19 7.20 -5.43 11.39
C ILE A 19 6.09 -4.80 10.55
N LEU A 20 5.90 -3.48 10.64
CA LEU A 20 4.93 -2.75 9.84
C LEU A 20 5.22 -2.90 8.34
N ALA A 21 6.48 -2.74 7.92
CA ALA A 21 6.89 -2.90 6.53
C ALA A 21 6.63 -4.32 6.01
N PHE A 22 6.91 -5.35 6.83
CA PHE A 22 6.55 -6.73 6.51
C PHE A 22 5.03 -6.91 6.34
N SER A 23 4.24 -6.32 7.23
CA SER A 23 2.77 -6.40 7.22
C SER A 23 2.18 -5.75 5.97
N VAL A 24 2.70 -4.57 5.60
CA VAL A 24 2.34 -3.86 4.37
C VAL A 24 2.65 -4.72 3.14
N GLY A 25 3.87 -5.26 3.07
CA GLY A 25 4.27 -6.14 1.96
C GLY A 25 3.39 -7.39 1.84
N ALA A 26 3.05 -8.03 2.95
CA ALA A 26 2.20 -9.23 2.97
C ALA A 26 0.79 -8.95 2.40
N ASN A 27 0.25 -7.76 2.64
CA ASN A 27 -1.06 -7.35 2.14
C ASN A 27 -1.02 -6.86 0.69
N ASP A 28 0.00 -6.07 0.33
CA ASP A 28 0.00 -5.32 -0.93
C ASP A 28 0.53 -6.10 -2.14
N VAL A 29 1.32 -7.17 -1.94
CA VAL A 29 1.83 -8.01 -3.05
C VAL A 29 0.68 -8.58 -3.90
N ALA A 30 -0.46 -8.91 -3.28
CA ALA A 30 -1.63 -9.41 -3.99
C ALA A 30 -2.24 -8.35 -4.93
N ASN A 31 -2.12 -7.06 -4.62
CA ASN A 31 -2.66 -5.97 -5.44
C ASN A 31 -1.91 -5.83 -6.77
N SER A 32 -0.58 -6.01 -6.75
CA SER A 32 0.28 -5.86 -7.94
C SER A 32 0.39 -7.15 -8.76
N PHE A 33 0.49 -8.31 -8.11
CA PHE A 33 0.78 -9.58 -8.78
C PHE A 33 -0.40 -10.58 -8.80
N GLY A 34 -1.53 -10.27 -8.16
CA GLY A 34 -2.68 -11.18 -8.08
C GLY A 34 -3.23 -11.59 -9.45
N THR A 35 -3.31 -10.66 -10.40
CA THR A 35 -3.78 -10.95 -11.77
C THR A 35 -2.78 -11.78 -12.56
N ALA A 36 -1.49 -11.46 -12.48
CA ALA A 36 -0.43 -12.15 -13.22
C ALA A 36 -0.20 -13.58 -12.71
N VAL A 37 -0.29 -13.80 -11.39
CA VAL A 37 -0.27 -15.16 -10.80
C VAL A 37 -1.56 -15.89 -11.12
N GLY A 38 -2.72 -15.23 -10.99
CA GLY A 38 -4.03 -15.82 -11.27
C GLY A 38 -4.23 -16.24 -12.73
N SER A 39 -3.60 -15.55 -13.68
CA SER A 39 -3.61 -15.90 -15.11
C SER A 39 -2.55 -16.94 -15.50
N GLY A 40 -1.72 -17.40 -14.55
CA GLY A 40 -0.63 -18.35 -14.81
C GLY A 40 0.57 -17.79 -15.58
N VAL A 41 0.65 -16.45 -15.74
CA VAL A 41 1.75 -15.80 -16.48
C VAL A 41 3.05 -15.81 -15.65
N VAL A 42 2.93 -15.67 -14.34
CA VAL A 42 4.06 -15.77 -13.39
C VAL A 42 3.73 -16.73 -12.26
N THR A 43 4.74 -17.48 -11.81
CA THR A 43 4.60 -18.32 -10.61
C THR A 43 4.62 -17.48 -9.33
N LEU A 44 4.10 -18.02 -8.22
CA LEU A 44 4.13 -17.34 -6.93
C LEU A 44 5.57 -16.98 -6.49
N ARG A 45 6.53 -17.88 -6.73
CA ARG A 45 7.94 -17.63 -6.39
C ARG A 45 8.53 -16.48 -7.21
N GLN A 46 8.21 -16.39 -8.50
CA GLN A 46 8.64 -15.28 -9.34
C GLN A 46 8.00 -13.96 -8.91
N ALA A 47 6.71 -13.97 -8.59
CA ALA A 47 5.99 -12.81 -8.07
C ALA A 47 6.65 -12.27 -6.79
N CYS A 48 7.00 -13.12 -5.83
CA CYS A 48 7.70 -12.69 -4.62
C CYS A 48 9.07 -12.05 -4.90
N ILE A 49 9.86 -12.60 -5.83
CA ILE A 49 11.17 -12.03 -6.18
C ILE A 49 11.00 -10.66 -6.84
N LEU A 50 10.08 -10.55 -7.80
CA LEU A 50 9.80 -9.29 -8.50
C LEU A 50 9.26 -8.24 -7.54
N ALA A 51 8.30 -8.61 -6.68
CA ALA A 51 7.74 -7.71 -5.68
C ALA A 51 8.84 -7.17 -4.75
N SER A 52 9.69 -8.03 -4.19
CA SER A 52 10.78 -7.59 -3.31
C SER A 52 11.70 -6.56 -3.97
N ILE A 53 12.02 -6.72 -5.27
CA ILE A 53 12.88 -5.78 -6.00
C ILE A 53 12.14 -4.46 -6.28
N PHE A 54 10.95 -4.53 -6.87
CA PHE A 54 10.23 -3.36 -7.36
C PHE A 54 9.57 -2.56 -6.24
N GLU A 55 9.00 -3.21 -5.22
CA GLU A 55 8.42 -2.53 -4.04
C GLU A 55 9.52 -1.83 -3.23
N THR A 56 10.65 -2.50 -2.97
CA THR A 56 11.79 -1.88 -2.25
C THR A 56 12.34 -0.70 -3.04
N THR A 57 12.54 -0.86 -4.35
CA THR A 57 13.05 0.21 -5.22
C THR A 57 12.06 1.37 -5.29
N GLY A 58 10.76 1.10 -5.42
CA GLY A 58 9.70 2.10 -5.39
C GLY A 58 9.66 2.87 -4.07
N SER A 59 9.78 2.16 -2.94
CA SER A 59 9.83 2.77 -1.61
C SER A 59 11.03 3.71 -1.45
N VAL A 60 12.22 3.31 -1.93
CA VAL A 60 13.43 4.15 -1.85
C VAL A 60 13.35 5.37 -2.77
N LEU A 61 12.82 5.22 -3.99
CA LEU A 61 12.80 6.30 -4.98
C LEU A 61 11.63 7.28 -4.80
N LEU A 62 10.46 6.80 -4.38
CA LEU A 62 9.21 7.56 -4.39
C LEU A 62 8.52 7.66 -3.02
N GLY A 63 8.95 6.87 -2.02
CA GLY A 63 8.27 6.78 -0.72
C GLY A 63 8.38 8.02 0.17
N ALA A 64 9.39 8.87 -0.05
CA ALA A 64 9.66 10.03 0.81
C ALA A 64 8.47 10.99 0.95
N LYS A 65 7.79 11.31 -0.17
CA LYS A 65 6.66 12.27 -0.17
C LYS A 65 5.47 11.79 0.64
N VAL A 66 5.15 10.50 0.57
CA VAL A 66 4.05 9.90 1.33
C VAL A 66 4.41 9.85 2.82
N GLY A 67 5.66 9.50 3.14
CA GLY A 67 6.17 9.54 4.51
C GLY A 67 6.11 10.93 5.13
N GLU A 68 6.44 11.99 4.38
CA GLU A 68 6.30 13.37 4.85
C GLU A 68 4.84 13.75 5.13
N THR A 69 3.93 13.30 4.28
CA THR A 69 2.49 13.54 4.47
C THR A 69 1.98 12.87 5.75
N ILE A 70 2.41 11.65 6.04
CA ILE A 70 2.05 10.96 7.29
C ILE A 70 2.65 11.70 8.50
N ARG A 71 3.95 12.06 8.43
CA ARG A 71 4.68 12.69 9.54
C ARG A 71 4.16 14.09 9.92
N LYS A 72 3.81 14.91 8.92
CA LYS A 72 3.52 16.35 9.13
C LYS A 72 2.17 16.82 8.59
N GLY A 73 1.55 16.06 7.69
CA GLY A 73 0.28 16.45 7.07
C GLY A 73 -0.93 16.03 7.88
N ILE A 74 -0.82 15.04 8.77
CA ILE A 74 -1.97 14.55 9.56
C ILE A 74 -2.06 15.26 10.92
N ILE A 75 -0.91 15.56 11.53
CA ILE A 75 -0.80 16.11 12.88
C ILE A 75 0.02 17.40 12.88
N ASP A 76 -0.33 18.33 13.78
CA ASP A 76 0.47 19.54 13.99
C ASP A 76 1.62 19.27 14.95
N VAL A 77 2.79 19.00 14.38
CA VAL A 77 4.03 18.69 15.11
C VAL A 77 4.45 19.83 16.05
N ASN A 78 4.08 21.10 15.76
CA ASN A 78 4.49 22.23 16.59
C ASN A 78 3.86 22.21 17.98
N LEU A 79 2.69 21.58 18.12
CA LEU A 79 2.00 21.41 19.40
C LEU A 79 2.75 20.44 20.34
N TYR A 80 3.72 19.69 19.81
CA TYR A 80 4.53 18.73 20.56
C TYR A 80 5.95 19.24 20.86
N ASN A 81 6.28 20.51 20.58
CA ASN A 81 7.62 21.06 20.80
C ASN A 81 8.09 20.97 22.26
N GLU A 82 7.15 21.07 23.20
CA GLU A 82 7.42 20.95 24.64
C GLU A 82 7.30 19.49 25.15
N THR A 83 6.78 18.58 24.31
CA THR A 83 6.47 17.19 24.65
C THR A 83 6.92 16.23 23.54
N VAL A 84 8.20 16.29 23.18
CA VAL A 84 8.77 15.54 22.04
C VAL A 84 8.72 14.03 22.30
N GLU A 85 8.91 13.62 23.54
CA GLU A 85 8.79 12.23 23.99
C GLU A 85 7.38 11.67 23.77
N THR A 86 6.35 12.51 23.95
CA THR A 86 4.96 12.12 23.69
C THR A 86 4.71 11.90 22.20
N LEU A 87 5.29 12.73 21.33
CA LEU A 87 5.22 12.54 19.88
C LEU A 87 5.93 11.25 19.45
N MET A 88 7.14 10.99 19.97
CA MET A 88 7.89 9.77 19.67
C MET A 88 7.12 8.52 20.08
N ALA A 89 6.58 8.49 21.30
CA ALA A 89 5.75 7.39 21.78
C ALA A 89 4.45 7.26 20.96
N GLY A 90 3.86 8.39 20.55
CA GLY A 90 2.70 8.46 19.67
C GLY A 90 2.94 7.79 18.32
N GLU A 91 4.03 8.13 17.63
CA GLU A 91 4.38 7.53 16.34
C GLU A 91 4.69 6.04 16.46
N VAL A 92 5.39 5.62 17.51
CA VAL A 92 5.60 4.19 17.80
C VAL A 92 4.26 3.48 18.01
N SER A 93 3.35 4.07 18.80
CA SER A 93 2.02 3.50 19.02
C SER A 93 1.19 3.42 17.74
N ALA A 94 1.31 4.40 16.85
CA ALA A 94 0.65 4.43 15.55
C ALA A 94 1.15 3.30 14.64
N MET A 95 2.48 3.10 14.61
CA MET A 95 3.09 1.99 13.87
C MET A 95 2.66 0.63 14.42
N VAL A 96 2.61 0.46 15.75
CA VAL A 96 2.14 -0.78 16.39
C VAL A 96 0.67 -1.04 16.03
N GLY A 97 -0.22 -0.06 16.21
CA GLY A 97 -1.64 -0.21 15.91
C GLY A 97 -1.88 -0.57 14.45
N SER A 98 -1.19 0.12 13.54
CA SER A 98 -1.24 -0.15 12.11
C SER A 98 -0.71 -1.55 11.76
N ALA A 99 0.44 -1.95 12.33
CA ALA A 99 1.04 -3.25 12.06
C ALA A 99 0.17 -4.40 12.56
N VAL A 100 -0.34 -4.31 13.79
CA VAL A 100 -1.20 -5.34 14.39
C VAL A 100 -2.45 -5.54 13.55
N TRP A 101 -3.13 -4.45 13.17
CA TRP A 101 -4.34 -4.56 12.36
C TRP A 101 -4.06 -5.12 10.97
N GLN A 102 -2.96 -4.69 10.34
CA GLN A 102 -2.55 -5.22 9.03
C GLN A 102 -2.21 -6.71 9.08
N LEU A 103 -1.44 -7.16 10.08
CA LEU A 103 -1.15 -8.58 10.25
C LEU A 103 -2.41 -9.40 10.44
N ILE A 104 -3.31 -8.96 11.34
CA ILE A 104 -4.59 -9.64 11.57
C ILE A 104 -5.39 -9.75 10.27
N ALA A 105 -5.51 -8.66 9.51
CA ALA A 105 -6.23 -8.67 8.24
C ALA A 105 -5.57 -9.59 7.20
N SER A 106 -4.25 -9.59 7.09
CA SER A 106 -3.52 -10.52 6.22
C SER A 106 -3.70 -11.98 6.64
N PHE A 107 -3.69 -12.29 7.94
CA PHE A 107 -3.99 -13.63 8.45
C PHE A 107 -5.43 -14.06 8.12
N LEU A 108 -6.39 -13.14 8.22
CA LEU A 108 -7.79 -13.35 7.85
C LEU A 108 -8.04 -13.31 6.33
N ARG A 109 -6.99 -13.06 5.52
CA ARG A 109 -7.05 -12.92 4.05
C ARG A 109 -8.00 -11.82 3.58
N LEU A 110 -8.13 -10.75 4.37
CA LEU A 110 -8.95 -9.60 4.04
C LEU A 110 -8.09 -8.57 3.27
N PRO A 111 -8.49 -8.18 2.05
CA PRO A 111 -7.84 -7.08 1.36
C PRO A 111 -8.21 -5.77 2.06
N ILE A 112 -7.24 -5.16 2.73
CA ILE A 112 -7.43 -3.87 3.40
C ILE A 112 -6.42 -2.85 2.89
N SER A 113 -6.58 -1.58 3.27
CA SER A 113 -5.65 -0.53 2.89
C SER A 113 -4.72 -0.16 4.05
N GLY A 114 -3.42 -0.41 3.89
CA GLY A 114 -2.40 -0.04 4.88
C GLY A 114 -2.35 1.47 5.16
N THR A 115 -2.60 2.30 4.14
CA THR A 115 -2.66 3.77 4.28
C THR A 115 -3.75 4.21 5.25
N HIS A 116 -4.94 3.60 5.21
CA HIS A 116 -6.00 3.92 6.17
C HIS A 116 -5.63 3.49 7.59
N CYS A 117 -4.90 2.38 7.73
CA CYS A 117 -4.46 1.86 9.03
C CYS A 117 -3.53 2.83 9.73
N ILE A 118 -2.50 3.32 9.03
CA ILE A 118 -1.54 4.27 9.62
C ILE A 118 -2.16 5.64 9.84
N VAL A 119 -2.93 6.18 8.87
CA VAL A 119 -3.63 7.46 9.03
C VAL A 119 -4.58 7.43 10.23
N GLY A 120 -5.40 6.38 10.35
CA GLY A 120 -6.31 6.21 11.46
C GLY A 120 -5.60 6.07 12.80
N SER A 121 -4.48 5.33 12.84
CA SER A 121 -3.69 5.16 14.08
C SER A 121 -3.01 6.47 14.50
N THR A 122 -2.50 7.25 13.54
CA THR A 122 -1.91 8.58 13.77
C THR A 122 -2.94 9.57 14.32
N ILE A 123 -4.14 9.61 13.74
CA ILE A 123 -5.25 10.43 14.26
C ILE A 123 -5.63 9.95 15.67
N GLY A 124 -5.73 8.64 15.88
CA GLY A 124 -6.09 8.04 17.15
C GLY A 124 -5.18 8.48 18.29
N PHE A 125 -3.85 8.37 18.14
CA PHE A 125 -2.95 8.83 19.21
C PHE A 125 -2.99 10.34 19.38
N SER A 126 -3.10 11.11 18.29
CA SER A 126 -3.12 12.57 18.37
C SER A 126 -4.34 13.08 19.14
N LEU A 127 -5.50 12.47 18.90
CA LEU A 127 -6.72 12.74 19.66
C LEU A 127 -6.58 12.40 21.15
N VAL A 128 -5.84 11.34 21.50
CA VAL A 128 -5.58 10.99 22.90
C VAL A 128 -4.58 11.95 23.56
N ALA A 129 -3.53 12.34 22.84
CA ALA A 129 -2.43 13.14 23.39
C ALA A 129 -2.77 14.64 23.50
N ILE A 130 -3.34 15.23 22.45
CA ILE A 130 -3.55 16.69 22.32
C ILE A 130 -5.03 17.04 22.05
N GLY A 131 -5.88 16.04 21.82
CA GLY A 131 -7.28 16.25 21.46
C GLY A 131 -7.45 16.69 20.02
N THR A 132 -8.62 17.25 19.69
CA THR A 132 -8.99 17.64 18.31
C THR A 132 -8.08 18.69 17.69
N LYS A 133 -7.36 19.47 18.51
CA LYS A 133 -6.40 20.48 18.05
C LYS A 133 -5.11 19.88 17.49
N GLY A 134 -4.77 18.64 17.86
CA GLY A 134 -3.58 17.94 17.38
C GLY A 134 -3.66 17.52 15.91
N VAL A 135 -4.87 17.45 15.35
CA VAL A 135 -5.15 16.91 14.02
C VAL A 135 -5.35 18.04 13.00
N GLN A 136 -4.69 17.95 11.86
CA GLN A 136 -4.86 18.86 10.73
C GLN A 136 -6.08 18.46 9.88
N TRP A 137 -7.28 18.88 10.31
CA TRP A 137 -8.54 18.49 9.69
C TRP A 137 -8.65 18.80 8.19
N MET A 138 -8.10 19.94 7.74
CA MET A 138 -8.16 20.31 6.32
C MET A 138 -7.29 19.40 5.45
N GLU A 139 -6.13 18.99 5.93
CA GLU A 139 -5.28 18.01 5.23
C GLU A 139 -5.92 16.63 5.26
N LEU A 140 -6.53 16.24 6.39
CA LEU A 140 -7.29 14.99 6.48
C LEU A 140 -8.42 14.94 5.45
N VAL A 141 -9.16 16.02 5.24
CA VAL A 141 -10.21 16.09 4.20
C VAL A 141 -9.62 15.89 2.81
N LYS A 142 -8.44 16.46 2.50
CA LYS A 142 -7.76 16.23 1.22
C LYS A 142 -7.35 14.77 1.04
N ILE A 143 -6.82 14.15 2.10
CA ILE A 143 -6.46 12.71 2.11
C ILE A 143 -7.72 11.87 1.86
N VAL A 144 -8.81 12.11 2.58
CA VAL A 144 -10.08 11.40 2.40
C VAL A 144 -10.63 11.58 0.99
N ALA A 145 -10.60 12.81 0.45
CA ALA A 145 -11.03 13.08 -0.92
C ALA A 145 -10.19 12.26 -1.93
N SER A 146 -8.88 12.13 -1.70
CA SER A 146 -7.99 11.32 -2.56
C SER A 146 -8.37 9.84 -2.58
N TRP A 147 -8.92 9.29 -1.49
CA TRP A 147 -9.34 7.90 -1.40
C TRP A 147 -10.54 7.58 -2.30
N PHE A 148 -11.39 8.56 -2.59
CA PHE A 148 -12.51 8.41 -3.52
C PHE A 148 -12.09 8.73 -4.96
N ILE A 149 -11.28 9.78 -5.14
CA ILE A 149 -10.85 10.21 -6.48
C ILE A 149 -9.95 9.16 -7.14
N SER A 150 -9.06 8.50 -6.38
CA SER A 150 -8.08 7.58 -6.96
C SER A 150 -8.72 6.32 -7.60
N PRO A 151 -9.66 5.61 -6.95
CA PRO A 151 -10.38 4.50 -7.58
C PRO A 151 -11.24 4.92 -8.78
N LEU A 152 -11.83 6.11 -8.74
CA LEU A 152 -12.63 6.63 -9.87
C LEU A 152 -11.75 6.87 -11.09
N LEU A 153 -10.60 7.53 -10.90
CA LEU A 153 -9.64 7.77 -11.97
C LEU A 153 -9.01 6.47 -12.50
N SER A 154 -8.67 5.53 -11.62
CA SER A 154 -8.11 4.24 -12.03
C SER A 154 -9.13 3.40 -12.81
N GLY A 155 -10.40 3.39 -12.40
CA GLY A 155 -11.49 2.74 -13.11
C GLY A 155 -11.74 3.36 -14.49
N PHE A 156 -11.76 4.69 -14.58
CA PHE A 156 -11.87 5.40 -15.86
C PHE A 156 -10.72 5.05 -16.82
N MET A 157 -9.47 5.11 -16.34
CA MET A 157 -8.29 4.79 -17.16
C MET A 157 -8.26 3.32 -17.59
N SER A 158 -8.64 2.40 -16.69
CA SER A 158 -8.77 0.97 -17.02
C SER A 158 -9.81 0.74 -18.12
N GLY A 159 -10.99 1.36 -18.01
CA GLY A 159 -12.04 1.29 -19.02
C GLY A 159 -11.61 1.86 -20.37
N LEU A 160 -10.92 3.00 -20.37
CA LEU A 160 -10.38 3.62 -21.57
C LEU A 160 -9.37 2.68 -22.26
N LEU A 161 -8.41 2.13 -21.52
CA LEU A 161 -7.42 1.19 -22.05
C LEU A 161 -8.09 -0.06 -22.62
N PHE A 162 -9.09 -0.61 -21.94
CA PHE A 162 -9.84 -1.77 -22.44
C PHE A 162 -10.54 -1.47 -23.77
N VAL A 163 -11.19 -0.30 -23.91
CA VAL A 163 -11.85 0.12 -25.16
C VAL A 163 -10.83 0.27 -26.29
N LEU A 164 -9.67 0.89 -26.02
CA LEU A 164 -8.59 1.04 -27.00
C LEU A 164 -8.08 -0.33 -27.48
N ILE A 165 -7.78 -1.25 -26.57
CA ILE A 165 -7.38 -2.63 -26.90
C ILE A 165 -8.45 -3.30 -27.76
N ARG A 166 -9.73 -3.14 -27.39
CA ARG A 166 -10.83 -3.75 -28.13
C ARG A 166 -10.92 -3.22 -29.57
N ILE A 167 -10.75 -1.92 -29.78
CA ILE A 167 -10.86 -1.29 -31.10
C ILE A 167 -9.64 -1.61 -31.97
N PHE A 168 -8.43 -1.44 -31.43
CA PHE A 168 -7.19 -1.54 -32.21
C PHE A 168 -6.65 -2.96 -32.37
N ILE A 169 -6.96 -3.88 -31.44
CA ILE A 169 -6.46 -5.26 -31.46
C ILE A 169 -7.61 -6.22 -31.77
N LEU A 170 -8.62 -6.30 -30.90
CA LEU A 170 -9.63 -7.37 -30.98
C LEU A 170 -10.60 -7.23 -32.16
N LYS A 171 -10.89 -6.00 -32.62
CA LYS A 171 -11.79 -5.75 -33.77
C LYS A 171 -11.07 -5.72 -35.12
N ARG A 172 -9.76 -5.95 -35.19
CA ARG A 172 -9.09 -6.09 -36.49
C ARG A 172 -9.48 -7.42 -37.13
N LYS A 173 -10.04 -7.34 -38.34
CA LYS A 173 -10.67 -8.45 -39.09
C LYS A 173 -9.68 -9.51 -39.62
N THR A 174 -8.40 -9.43 -39.29
CA THR A 174 -7.37 -10.34 -39.82
C THR A 174 -6.20 -10.44 -38.85
N LEU A 175 -6.08 -11.58 -38.16
CA LEU A 175 -4.79 -12.16 -37.80
C LEU A 175 -4.97 -13.68 -37.62
N PHE A 176 -4.31 -14.41 -38.54
CA PHE A 176 -4.12 -15.87 -38.69
C PHE A 176 -5.05 -16.65 -39.64
N PRO A 177 -4.72 -16.71 -40.94
CA PRO A 177 -4.92 -17.89 -41.77
C PRO A 177 -3.63 -18.74 -41.78
N MET A 178 -3.17 -19.28 -40.64
CA MET A 178 -2.08 -20.28 -40.67
C MET A 178 -1.91 -21.04 -39.34
N ALA A 179 -2.87 -21.90 -39.00
CA ALA A 179 -2.62 -23.08 -38.15
C ALA A 179 -3.63 -24.21 -38.42
N SER A 180 -4.31 -24.20 -39.57
CA SER A 180 -4.86 -25.40 -40.17
C SER A 180 -3.78 -25.94 -41.11
N GLY A 181 -3.01 -26.89 -40.60
CA GLY A 181 -1.93 -27.53 -41.35
C GLY A 181 -0.97 -28.29 -40.45
N HIS A 182 -1.50 -29.08 -39.52
CA HIS A 182 -1.03 -30.42 -39.11
C HIS A 182 -1.79 -30.84 -37.83
N SER A 183 -2.74 -31.75 -38.03
CA SER A 183 -3.30 -32.75 -37.10
C SER A 183 -2.89 -32.67 -35.62
N GLN A 184 -3.79 -32.22 -34.73
CA GLN A 184 -3.78 -32.69 -33.32
C GLN A 184 -5.07 -32.47 -32.49
N TYR A 185 -6.17 -31.96 -33.07
CA TYR A 185 -7.39 -31.65 -32.29
C TYR A 185 -8.53 -32.69 -32.38
N SER A 186 -8.24 -33.95 -32.72
CA SER A 186 -9.25 -35.03 -32.73
C SER A 186 -9.17 -36.00 -31.55
N MET A 187 -8.42 -35.70 -30.48
CA MET A 187 -8.12 -36.69 -29.43
C MET A 187 -8.47 -36.26 -28.00
N LEU A 188 -9.36 -35.28 -27.77
CA LEU A 188 -9.77 -34.93 -26.41
C LEU A 188 -11.25 -34.53 -26.31
N LEU A 189 -12.14 -35.44 -26.67
CA LEU A 189 -13.51 -35.47 -26.16
C LEU A 189 -13.84 -36.94 -25.81
N PRO A 190 -13.96 -37.32 -24.52
CA PRO A 190 -14.82 -38.44 -24.12
C PRO A 190 -16.30 -38.08 -24.25
#